data_AF-A0A7U6J3M2-F1
#
_entry.id   AF-A0A7U6J3M2-F1
#
_cell.length_a   1.000
_cell.length_b   1.000
_cell.length_c   1.000
_cell.angle_alpha   90.00
_cell.angle_beta   90.00
_cell.angle_gamma   90.00
#
_symmetry.space_group_name_H-M   'P 1'
#
loop_
_entity.id
_entity.type
_entity.pdbx_description
1 polymer ?
#
loop_
_entity_poly.entity_id
_entity_poly.type
_entity_poly.pdbx_seq_one_letter_code
_entity_poly.pdbx_strand_id
1 'polypeptide(L)'
;MAQKLEQTILLCHLEIDLMLAMAKQHYAPADKEDATLDLVAIDIGLTLGNQNIGLSSTMREILDNIKLLDKRVYESFVYAYNGSLGVHGHDPFLVA
;
A
#
# COMPACT_ATOMS: atom_id res chain seq x y z
N MET A 1 -18.94 -3.59 7.34
CA MET A 1 -18.89 -3.26 5.88
C MET A 1 -18.30 -1.88 5.62
N ALA A 2 -18.71 -0.83 6.34
CA ALA A 2 -18.17 0.53 6.15
C ALA A 2 -16.62 0.61 6.25
N GLN A 3 -16.03 0.01 7.28
CA GLN A 3 -14.58 0.04 7.50
C GLN A 3 -13.77 -0.58 6.34
N LYS A 4 -14.26 -1.64 5.67
CA LYS A 4 -13.58 -2.23 4.50
C LYS A 4 -13.62 -1.31 3.28
N LEU A 5 -14.68 -0.52 3.13
CA LEU A 5 -14.81 0.45 2.05
C LEU A 5 -13.80 1.59 2.23
N GLU A 6 -13.69 2.13 3.43
CA GLU A 6 -12.74 3.20 3.76
C GLU A 6 -11.28 2.79 3.47
N GLN A 7 -10.91 1.56 3.83
CA GLN A 7 -9.56 1.05 3.55
C GLN A 7 -9.31 0.82 2.05
N THR A 8 -10.34 0.45 1.29
CA THR A 8 -10.23 0.30 -0.17
C THR A 8 -9.99 1.67 -0.80
N ILE A 9 -10.70 2.71 -0.33
CA ILE A 9 -10.53 4.10 -0.80
C ILE A 9 -9.11 4.60 -0.51
N LEU A 10 -8.53 4.29 0.66
CA LEU A 10 -7.15 4.67 0.98
C LEU A 10 -6.14 4.07 0.00
N LEU A 11 -6.30 2.79 -0.36
CA LEU A 11 -5.45 2.15 -1.37
C LEU A 11 -5.64 2.77 -2.76
N CYS A 12 -6.88 3.11 -3.15
CA CYS A 12 -7.14 3.82 -4.41
C CYS A 12 -6.47 5.21 -4.44
N HIS A 13 -6.48 5.96 -3.33
CA HIS A 13 -5.79 7.25 -3.28
C HIS A 13 -4.28 7.08 -3.45
N LEU A 14 -3.68 6.11 -2.77
CA LEU A 14 -2.25 5.80 -2.94
C LEU A 14 -1.91 5.44 -4.40
N GLU A 15 -2.75 4.64 -5.05
CA GLU A 15 -2.60 4.30 -6.48
C GLU A 15 -2.66 5.55 -7.37
N ILE A 16 -3.64 6.44 -7.16
CA ILE A 16 -3.79 7.67 -7.95
C ILE A 16 -2.58 8.60 -7.74
N ASP A 17 -2.13 8.76 -6.50
CA ASP A 17 -0.98 9.61 -6.18
C ASP A 17 0.30 9.09 -6.85
N LEU A 18 0.49 7.76 -6.92
CA LEU A 18 1.57 7.14 -7.68
C LEU A 18 1.48 7.41 -9.18
N MET A 19 0.29 7.27 -9.77
CA MET A 19 0.09 7.60 -11.20
C MET A 19 0.45 9.06 -11.47
N LEU A 20 0.04 9.99 -10.58
CA LEU A 20 0.37 11.41 -10.69
C LEU A 20 1.87 11.67 -10.52
N ALA A 21 2.53 11.02 -9.57
CA ALA A 21 3.97 11.11 -9.35
C ALA A 21 4.75 10.65 -10.60
N MET A 22 4.42 9.48 -11.14
CA MET A 22 5.06 9.00 -12.37
C MET A 22 4.79 9.92 -13.57
N ALA A 23 3.57 10.42 -13.71
CA ALA A 23 3.23 11.35 -14.79
C ALA A 23 4.04 12.65 -14.67
N LYS A 24 4.17 13.21 -13.46
CA LYS A 24 5.00 14.39 -13.21
C LYS A 24 6.46 14.11 -13.55
N GLN A 25 7.03 13.00 -13.08
CA GLN A 25 8.41 12.63 -13.39
C GLN A 25 8.64 12.50 -14.91
N HIS A 26 7.67 11.97 -15.64
CA HIS A 26 7.78 11.75 -17.08
C HIS A 26 7.62 13.04 -17.92
N TYR A 27 6.69 13.92 -17.53
CA TYR A 27 6.31 15.08 -18.36
C TYR A 27 6.75 16.44 -17.81
N ALA A 28 7.13 16.52 -16.55
CA ALA A 28 7.55 17.75 -15.87
C ALA A 28 8.56 17.42 -14.75
N PRO A 29 9.80 17.01 -15.09
CA PRO A 29 10.81 16.63 -14.12
C PRO A 29 11.20 17.83 -13.25
N ALA A 30 10.50 18.00 -12.14
CA ALA A 30 10.89 18.91 -11.07
C ALA A 30 11.77 18.15 -10.07
N ASP A 31 12.74 18.87 -9.50
CA ASP A 31 13.78 18.35 -8.62
C ASP A 31 13.18 17.69 -7.37
N LYS A 32 13.40 16.37 -7.25
CA LYS A 32 13.36 15.53 -6.05
C LYS A 32 12.20 15.76 -5.08
N GLU A 33 11.16 14.94 -5.23
CA GLU A 33 10.38 14.48 -4.10
C GLU A 33 9.78 13.12 -4.43
N ASP A 34 10.03 12.10 -3.61
CA ASP A 34 9.11 10.97 -3.41
C ASP A 34 9.66 9.98 -2.38
N ALA A 35 9.78 10.41 -1.12
CA ALA A 35 9.89 9.49 0.02
C ALA A 35 8.58 9.45 0.83
N THR A 36 7.59 10.25 0.43
CA THR A 36 6.33 10.45 1.17
C THR A 36 5.36 9.29 0.93
N LEU A 37 5.34 8.72 -0.28
CA LEU A 37 4.40 7.64 -0.64
C LEU A 37 4.72 6.31 0.05
N ASP A 38 5.99 6.00 0.37
CA ASP A 38 6.31 4.82 1.19
C ASP A 38 5.76 4.94 2.60
N LEU A 39 5.84 6.14 3.20
CA LEU A 39 5.32 6.37 4.54
C LEU A 39 3.80 6.20 4.57
N VAL A 40 3.10 6.68 3.53
CA VAL A 40 1.66 6.46 3.36
C VAL A 40 1.35 4.96 3.21
N ALA A 41 2.10 4.25 2.37
CA ALA A 41 1.94 2.82 2.18
C ALA A 41 2.19 2.02 3.46
N ILE A 42 3.19 2.40 4.26
CA ILE A 42 3.47 1.82 5.57
C ILE A 42 2.31 2.08 6.54
N ASP A 43 1.79 3.31 6.61
CA ASP A 43 0.69 3.66 7.50
C ASP A 43 -0.59 2.85 7.18
N ILE A 44 -0.94 2.73 5.90
CA ILE A 44 -2.08 1.91 5.46
C ILE A 44 -1.83 0.42 5.80
N GLY A 45 -0.62 -0.09 5.54
CA GLY A 45 -0.23 -1.47 5.84
C GLY A 45 -0.33 -1.78 7.34
N LEU A 46 0.22 -0.91 8.20
CA LEU A 46 0.11 -1.02 9.65
C LEU A 46 -1.35 -0.97 10.12
N THR A 47 -2.14 -0.05 9.57
CA THR A 47 -3.56 0.09 9.94
C THR A 47 -4.33 -1.19 9.64
N LEU A 48 -4.18 -1.72 8.43
CA LEU A 48 -4.85 -2.95 8.00
C LEU A 48 -4.41 -4.16 8.81
N GLY A 49 -3.11 -4.34 9.04
CA GLY A 49 -2.60 -5.51 9.76
C GLY A 49 -2.85 -5.43 11.27
N ASN A 50 -2.74 -4.25 11.90
CA ASN A 50 -3.10 -4.06 13.32
C ASN A 50 -4.58 -4.33 13.58
N GLN A 51 -5.46 -4.04 12.62
CA GLN A 51 -6.88 -4.34 12.70
C GLN A 51 -7.21 -5.77 12.26
N ASN A 52 -6.20 -6.57 11.90
CA ASN A 52 -6.33 -7.94 11.36
C ASN A 52 -7.34 -8.01 10.21
N ILE A 53 -7.35 -6.97 9.36
CA ILE A 53 -8.24 -6.88 8.21
C ILE A 53 -7.63 -7.70 7.07
N GLY A 54 -8.31 -8.79 6.72
CA GLY A 54 -7.99 -9.56 5.52
C GLY A 54 -8.25 -8.75 4.25
N LEU A 55 -7.28 -8.77 3.34
CA LEU A 55 -7.34 -8.08 2.05
C LEU A 55 -8.41 -8.70 1.13
N SER A 56 -9.35 -7.88 0.67
CA SER A 56 -10.36 -8.28 -0.32
C SER A 56 -9.74 -8.45 -1.71
N SER A 57 -10.47 -9.08 -2.64
CA SER A 57 -10.03 -9.21 -4.04
C SER A 57 -9.73 -7.86 -4.68
N THR A 58 -10.58 -6.85 -4.43
CA THR A 58 -10.38 -5.48 -4.93
C THR A 58 -9.13 -4.83 -4.34
N MET A 59 -8.88 -4.98 -3.04
CA MET A 59 -7.66 -4.45 -2.42
C MET A 59 -6.39 -5.09 -3.01
N ARG A 60 -6.44 -6.39 -3.30
CA ARG A 60 -5.31 -7.10 -3.94
C ARG A 60 -5.07 -6.60 -5.36
N GLU A 61 -6.13 -6.38 -6.13
CA GLU A 61 -6.02 -5.81 -7.49
C GLU A 61 -5.37 -4.42 -7.47
N ILE A 62 -5.79 -3.55 -6.54
CA ILE A 62 -5.18 -2.23 -6.37
C ILE A 62 -3.69 -2.36 -5.97
N LEU A 63 -3.35 -3.29 -5.09
CA LEU A 63 -1.97 -3.54 -4.69
C LEU A 63 -1.10 -4.09 -5.85
N ASP A 64 -1.65 -4.92 -6.73
CA ASP A 64 -0.98 -5.34 -7.96
C ASP A 64 -0.72 -4.15 -8.90
N ASN A 65 -1.67 -3.23 -9.03
CA ASN A 65 -1.46 -1.99 -9.79
C ASN A 65 -0.36 -1.12 -9.16
N ILE A 66 -0.39 -0.93 -7.84
CA ILE A 66 0.64 -0.20 -7.09
C ILE A 66 2.02 -0.84 -7.34
N LYS A 67 2.12 -2.16 -7.35
CA LYS A 67 3.37 -2.89 -7.64
C LYS A 67 3.90 -2.62 -9.05
N LEU A 68 3.01 -2.45 -10.03
CA LEU A 68 3.38 -2.11 -11.40
C LEU A 68 3.83 -0.64 -11.54
N LEU A 69 3.24 0.26 -10.75
CA LEU A 69 3.60 1.68 -10.71
C LEU A 69 4.94 1.89 -9.98
N ASP A 70 5.03 1.41 -8.74
CA ASP A 70 6.23 1.50 -7.92
C ASP A 70 6.37 0.28 -6.98
N LYS A 71 7.32 -0.59 -7.33
CA LYS A 71 7.62 -1.79 -6.55
C LYS A 71 8.06 -1.49 -5.12
N ARG A 72 8.78 -0.38 -4.88
CA ARG A 72 9.27 -0.02 -3.55
C ARG A 72 8.10 0.29 -2.63
N VAL A 73 7.12 1.06 -3.11
CA VAL A 73 5.94 1.42 -2.33
C VAL A 73 5.08 0.19 -2.00
N TYR A 74 4.94 -0.74 -2.96
CA TYR A 74 4.31 -2.04 -2.69
C TYR A 74 5.06 -2.84 -1.60
N GLU A 75 6.39 -2.93 -1.68
CA GLU A 75 7.20 -3.65 -0.68
C GLU A 75 7.10 -3.01 0.71
N SER A 76 7.08 -1.68 0.78
CA SER A 76 6.85 -0.90 2.01
C SER A 76 5.49 -1.23 2.65
N PHE A 77 4.42 -1.30 1.86
CA PHE A 77 3.11 -1.76 2.32
C PHE A 77 3.16 -3.20 2.85
N VAL A 78 3.69 -4.14 2.07
CA VAL A 78 3.70 -5.58 2.41
C VAL A 78 4.50 -5.82 3.68
N TYR A 79 5.64 -5.15 3.84
CA TYR A 79 6.45 -5.21 5.05
C TYR A 79 5.66 -4.76 6.28
N ALA A 80 4.98 -3.61 6.20
CA ALA A 80 4.18 -3.08 7.30
C ALA A 80 2.96 -3.96 7.64
N TYR A 81 2.24 -4.44 6.63
CA TYR A 81 1.07 -5.29 6.80
C TYR A 81 1.45 -6.64 7.42
N ASN A 82 2.43 -7.35 6.86
CA ASN A 82 2.88 -8.63 7.40
C ASN A 82 3.55 -8.46 8.77
N GLY A 83 4.32 -7.39 8.96
CA GLY A 83 4.95 -7.07 10.23
C GLY A 83 3.93 -6.88 11.35
N SER A 84 2.86 -6.12 11.10
CA SER A 84 1.79 -5.89 12.08
C SER A 84 0.91 -7.12 12.35
N LEU A 85 0.70 -7.97 11.34
CA LEU A 85 0.06 -9.29 11.53
C LEU A 85 0.92 -10.22 12.40
N GLY A 86 2.24 -10.23 12.19
CA GLY A 86 3.20 -11.07 12.92
C GLY A 86 3.38 -10.72 14.40
N VAL A 87 3.01 -9.51 14.85
CA VAL A 87 2.99 -9.17 16.28
C VAL A 87 1.81 -9.85 17.02
N HIS A 88 0.80 -10.32 16.29
CA HIS A 88 -0.40 -10.97 16.86
C HIS A 88 -0.43 -12.50 16.66
N GLY A 89 0.54 -13.09 15.96
CA GLY A 89 0.58 -14.54 15.73
C GLY A 89 1.92 -15.01 15.17
N HIS A 90 2.62 -15.83 15.95
CA HIS A 90 3.77 -16.61 15.50
C HIS A 90 3.29 -17.66 14.48
N ASP A 91 3.28 -17.33 13.19
CA ASP A 91 3.22 -18.31 12.11
C ASP A 91 3.83 -17.72 10.81
N PRO A 92 4.88 -18.34 10.23
CA PRO A 92 5.71 -17.76 9.15
C PRO A 92 5.14 -17.96 7.74
N PHE A 93 3.86 -18.31 7.58
CA PHE A 93 3.28 -18.55 6.26
C PHE A 93 2.64 -17.27 5.70
N LEU A 94 3.50 -16.48 5.04
CA LEU A 94 3.16 -15.35 4.18
C LEU A 94 2.06 -15.69 3.17
N VAL A 95 1.18 -14.72 2.96
CA VAL A 95 0.18 -14.68 1.89
C VAL A 95 0.87 -14.82 0.53
N ALA A 96 0.48 -15.87 -0.20
CA ALA A 96 0.66 -16.00 -1.64
C ALA A 96 -0.43 -15.24 -2.43
#